data_AF-A0A7U4QPG7-F1
#
_entry.id   AF-A0A7U4QPG7-F1
#
_cell.length_a   1.000
_cell.length_b   1.000
_cell.length_c   1.000
_cell.angle_alpha   90.00
_cell.angle_beta   90.00
_cell.angle_gamma   90.00
#
_symmetry.space_group_name_H-M   'P 1'
#
loop_
_entity.id
_entity.type
_entity.pdbx_description
1 polymer ?
#
loop_
_entity_poly.entity_id
_entity_poly.type
_entity_poly.pdbx_seq_one_letter_code
_entity_poly.pdbx_strand_id
1 'polypeptide(L)'
;MFNNNFWTSWRSCLSLLGISVAMTLAGCSNIPSGTEPDTTPIHTPATNQPAPSDNLFTKCPPHNPEQNMCTMQYDPVCVTTKVGSVVSYRTAGNACSACGTTAAIGYVPGKCI
;
A
#
# COMPACT_ATOMS: atom_id res chain seq x y z
N MET A 1 5.58 35.32 17.96
CA MET A 1 4.68 36.13 17.11
C MET A 1 4.35 35.33 15.87
N PHE A 2 3.06 35.20 15.57
CA PHE A 2 2.48 34.30 14.57
C PHE A 2 2.95 34.64 13.14
N ASN A 3 3.38 33.61 12.40
CA ASN A 3 3.70 33.69 10.98
C ASN A 3 2.46 33.30 10.16
N ASN A 4 1.80 34.29 9.55
CA ASN A 4 0.66 34.10 8.65
C ASN A 4 1.19 33.97 7.22
N ASN A 5 1.17 32.76 6.65
CA ASN A 5 1.42 32.53 5.22
C ASN A 5 0.40 31.54 4.66
N PHE A 6 -0.87 31.91 4.78
CA PHE A 6 -1.96 31.19 4.14
C PHE A 6 -2.83 32.24 3.48
N TRP A 7 -3.08 32.08 2.18
CA TRP A 7 -3.99 32.91 1.37
C TRP A 7 -3.35 34.10 0.65
N THR A 8 -2.70 33.83 -0.49
CA THR A 8 -2.81 34.60 -1.76
C THR A 8 -1.72 34.12 -2.73
N SER A 9 -1.96 33.00 -3.41
CA SER A 9 -1.16 32.62 -4.58
C SER A 9 -2.03 31.81 -5.54
N TRP A 10 -3.17 32.36 -5.95
CA TRP A 10 -4.02 31.76 -6.97
C TRP A 10 -4.70 32.80 -7.87
N ARG A 11 -4.00 33.89 -8.19
CA ARG A 11 -4.41 34.78 -9.29
C ARG A 11 -3.18 35.37 -9.97
N SER A 12 -3.23 35.38 -11.30
CA SER A 12 -2.27 35.95 -12.25
C SER A 12 -1.05 35.05 -12.50
N CYS A 13 -0.76 34.54 -13.70
CA CYS A 13 -0.84 35.18 -15.00
C CYS A 13 -1.32 34.20 -16.09
N LEU A 14 -2.51 34.47 -16.63
CA LEU A 14 -2.83 34.12 -18.00
C LEU A 14 -2.00 35.04 -18.91
N SER A 15 -1.51 34.48 -20.02
CA SER A 15 -0.84 35.15 -21.15
C SER A 15 0.67 35.29 -21.03
N LEU A 16 1.40 34.40 -21.74
CA LEU A 16 2.40 34.81 -22.72
C LEU A 16 2.75 33.63 -23.64
N LEU A 17 2.76 33.96 -24.93
CA LEU A 17 3.11 33.17 -26.09
C LEU A 17 4.42 32.39 -25.96
N GLY A 18 4.42 31.20 -26.57
CA GLY A 18 5.55 30.69 -27.35
C GLY A 18 6.72 30.13 -26.55
N ILE A 19 6.91 28.82 -26.63
CA ILE A 19 8.04 28.16 -27.31
C ILE A 19 7.93 26.66 -26.99
N SER A 20 7.77 25.92 -28.07
CA SER A 20 7.79 24.47 -28.20
C SER A 20 9.11 23.84 -27.74
N VAL A 21 9.04 22.81 -26.89
CA VAL A 21 9.85 21.58 -27.04
C VAL A 21 9.03 20.41 -26.50
N ALA A 22 8.51 19.57 -27.40
CA ALA A 22 8.00 18.25 -27.05
C ALA A 22 9.20 17.34 -26.75
N MET A 23 9.40 16.96 -25.49
CA MET A 23 10.32 15.87 -25.17
C MET A 23 9.58 14.54 -25.33
N THR A 24 9.69 13.94 -26.52
CA THR A 24 9.30 12.55 -26.73
C THR A 24 10.42 11.65 -26.20
N LEU A 25 10.29 11.15 -24.97
CA LEU A 25 11.12 10.02 -24.53
C LEU A 25 10.57 8.73 -25.16
N ALA A 26 11.07 8.40 -26.35
CA ALA A 26 10.97 7.05 -26.90
C ALA A 26 12.07 6.19 -26.23
N GLY A 27 11.73 5.58 -25.09
CA GLY A 27 12.57 4.58 -24.44
C GLY A 27 12.01 3.18 -24.62
N CYS A 28 12.23 2.55 -25.77
CA CYS A 28 12.03 1.11 -25.92
C CYS A 28 13.38 0.40 -25.77
N SER A 29 13.75 0.04 -24.54
CA SER A 29 14.81 -0.93 -24.33
C SER A 29 14.20 -2.33 -24.34
N ASN A 30 14.41 -3.06 -25.44
CA ASN A 30 14.18 -4.50 -25.51
C ASN A 30 15.27 -5.19 -24.67
N ILE A 31 14.93 -5.61 -23.45
CA ILE A 31 15.78 -6.49 -22.65
C ILE A 31 15.63 -7.90 -23.23
N PRO A 32 16.72 -8.60 -23.60
CA PRO A 32 16.67 -10.02 -23.90
C PRO A 32 16.24 -10.77 -22.64
N SER A 33 15.11 -11.48 -22.72
CA SER A 33 14.69 -12.46 -21.70
C SER A 33 15.68 -13.62 -21.67
N GLY A 34 16.80 -13.42 -20.99
CA GLY A 34 17.77 -14.46 -20.65
C GLY A 34 17.35 -15.14 -19.36
N THR A 35 16.83 -16.37 -19.51
CA THR A 35 16.79 -17.47 -18.51
C THR A 35 16.35 -17.09 -17.10
N GLU A 36 15.10 -17.48 -16.77
CA GLU A 36 14.64 -17.72 -15.40
C GLU A 36 15.70 -18.52 -14.61
N PRO A 37 16.24 -17.98 -13.52
CA PRO A 37 16.76 -18.82 -12.45
C PRO A 37 15.53 -19.39 -11.76
N ASP A 38 15.26 -20.66 -12.04
CA ASP A 38 14.32 -21.51 -11.33
C ASP A 38 14.73 -21.53 -9.84
N THR A 39 14.23 -20.55 -9.10
CA THR A 39 14.39 -20.46 -7.66
C THR A 39 13.01 -20.62 -7.08
N THR A 40 12.50 -21.86 -7.16
CA THR A 40 11.47 -22.36 -6.27
C THR A 40 11.68 -21.72 -4.89
N PRO A 41 10.76 -20.89 -4.38
CA PRO A 41 10.92 -20.36 -3.03
C PRO A 41 10.81 -21.54 -2.06
N ILE A 42 11.95 -21.99 -1.53
CA ILE A 42 12.01 -22.81 -0.31
C ILE A 42 11.72 -21.88 0.87
N HIS A 43 10.53 -21.31 0.89
CA HIS A 43 9.97 -20.66 2.06
C HIS A 43 8.51 -21.04 2.09
N THR A 44 8.25 -22.24 2.61
CA THR A 44 7.02 -22.47 3.36
C THR A 44 6.87 -21.27 4.29
N PRO A 45 5.79 -20.47 4.18
CA PRO A 45 5.51 -19.49 5.21
C PRO A 45 5.60 -20.24 6.55
N ALA A 46 6.38 -19.72 7.50
CA ALA A 46 6.23 -20.14 8.88
C ALA A 46 4.83 -19.67 9.26
N THR A 47 3.89 -20.54 9.02
CA THR A 47 2.48 -20.28 9.18
C THR A 47 2.24 -20.24 10.68
N ASN A 48 2.36 -19.06 11.27
CA ASN A 48 1.48 -18.70 12.37
C ASN A 48 0.06 -18.65 11.76
N GLN A 49 -0.51 -19.83 11.48
CA GLN A 49 -1.92 -20.01 11.12
C GLN A 49 -2.62 -20.08 12.47
N PRO A 50 -3.38 -19.06 12.89
CA PRO A 50 -4.61 -19.36 13.58
C PRO A 50 -5.37 -20.35 12.70
N ALA A 51 -5.80 -21.46 13.30
CA ALA A 51 -6.66 -22.46 12.67
C ALA A 51 -7.84 -21.79 11.92
N PRO A 52 -8.41 -22.45 10.90
CA PRO A 52 -9.62 -21.98 10.26
C PRO A 52 -10.72 -21.92 11.33
N SER A 53 -10.98 -20.71 11.81
CA SER A 53 -12.12 -20.42 12.66
C SER A 53 -13.21 -19.92 11.73
N ASP A 54 -14.45 -20.38 11.93
CA ASP A 54 -15.62 -20.10 11.09
C ASP A 54 -15.94 -18.60 10.91
N ASN A 55 -15.17 -17.73 11.56
CA ASN A 55 -15.04 -16.31 11.32
C ASN A 55 -13.84 -16.02 10.41
N LEU A 56 -14.09 -15.76 9.11
CA LEU A 56 -13.08 -15.26 8.16
C LEU A 56 -12.39 -13.94 8.58
N PHE A 57 -12.85 -13.30 9.66
CA PHE A 57 -12.28 -12.07 10.20
C PHE A 57 -11.22 -12.34 11.25
N THR A 58 -9.99 -11.92 10.96
CA THR A 58 -8.86 -11.93 11.88
C THR A 58 -8.65 -10.55 12.47
N LYS A 59 -8.65 -10.45 13.80
CA LYS A 59 -8.41 -9.19 14.51
C LYS A 59 -6.92 -8.83 14.50
N CYS A 60 -6.60 -7.55 14.26
CA CYS A 60 -5.24 -7.06 14.36
C CYS A 60 -4.77 -7.01 15.81
N PRO A 61 -3.50 -7.37 16.10
CA PRO A 61 -2.90 -7.13 17.40
C PRO A 61 -2.77 -5.62 17.67
N PRO A 62 -2.51 -5.21 18.93
CA PRO A 62 -2.14 -3.83 19.23
C PRO A 62 -0.98 -3.37 18.34
N HIS A 63 -1.12 -2.17 17.76
CA HIS A 63 -0.13 -1.65 16.84
C HIS A 63 1.22 -1.44 17.55
N ASN A 64 2.27 -2.11 17.06
CA ASN A 64 3.63 -1.98 17.56
C ASN A 64 4.62 -1.83 16.38
N PRO A 65 5.00 -0.60 16.00
CA PRO A 65 5.77 -0.36 14.78
C PRO A 65 7.16 -1.02 14.82
N GLU A 66 7.78 -1.11 15.99
CA GLU A 66 9.10 -1.76 16.20
C GLU A 66 9.10 -3.26 15.85
N GLN A 67 7.93 -3.90 15.88
CA GLN A 67 7.77 -5.33 15.59
C GLN A 67 7.04 -5.57 14.26
N ASN A 68 6.68 -4.50 13.55
CA ASN A 68 5.90 -4.59 12.31
C ASN A 68 6.82 -4.57 11.09
N MET A 69 7.60 -5.65 10.92
CA MET A 69 8.45 -5.88 9.75
C MET A 69 7.80 -6.93 8.85
N CYS A 70 7.39 -6.51 7.65
CA CYS A 70 6.64 -7.36 6.73
C CYS A 70 7.49 -7.74 5.52
N THR A 71 7.32 -8.97 5.03
CA THR A 71 7.91 -9.38 3.76
C THR A 71 7.15 -8.75 2.58
N MET A 72 7.80 -8.74 1.42
CA MET A 72 7.21 -8.27 0.17
C MET A 72 6.34 -9.32 -0.53
N GLN A 73 6.05 -10.45 0.12
CA GLN A 73 5.19 -11.49 -0.43
C GLN A 73 3.76 -10.97 -0.61
N TYR A 74 3.21 -11.17 -1.80
CA TYR A 74 1.83 -10.82 -2.09
C TYR A 74 0.89 -11.98 -1.75
N ASP A 75 0.03 -11.77 -0.76
CA ASP A 75 -1.06 -12.64 -0.30
C ASP A 75 -2.22 -11.73 0.18
N PRO A 76 -3.02 -11.17 -0.75
CA PRO A 76 -3.83 -10.00 -0.47
C PRO A 76 -4.92 -10.26 0.58
N VAL A 77 -5.14 -9.27 1.43
CA VAL A 77 -6.20 -9.28 2.45
C VAL A 77 -6.98 -7.97 2.44
N CYS A 78 -8.26 -8.01 2.78
CA CYS A 78 -9.12 -6.85 2.86
C CYS A 78 -9.18 -6.38 4.31
N VAL A 79 -8.61 -5.21 4.58
CA VAL A 79 -8.43 -4.66 5.91
C VAL A 79 -9.57 -3.74 6.23
N THR A 80 -10.16 -3.91 7.41
CA THR A 80 -11.10 -2.97 7.99
C THR A 80 -10.35 -1.99 8.88
N THR A 81 -10.51 -0.70 8.61
CA THR A 81 -9.92 0.37 9.40
C THR A 81 -10.98 1.27 9.98
N LYS A 82 -10.69 1.87 11.13
CA LYS A 82 -11.59 2.82 11.80
C LYS A 82 -10.84 4.03 12.30
N VAL A 83 -11.31 5.20 11.90
CA VAL A 83 -10.82 6.49 12.36
C VAL A 83 -12.01 7.25 12.93
N GLY A 84 -12.04 7.42 14.25
CA GLY A 84 -13.21 7.93 14.96
C GLY A 84 -14.43 7.00 14.74
N SER A 85 -15.48 7.52 14.10
CA SER A 85 -16.70 6.77 13.77
C SER A 85 -16.72 6.21 12.35
N VAL A 86 -15.75 6.56 11.50
CA VAL A 86 -15.74 6.16 10.08
C VAL A 86 -15.02 4.83 9.93
N VAL A 87 -15.67 3.87 9.28
CA VAL A 87 -15.09 2.58 8.89
C VAL A 87 -14.74 2.63 7.40
N SER A 88 -13.55 2.18 7.04
CA SER A 88 -13.08 2.12 5.65
C SER A 88 -12.37 0.80 5.37
N TYR A 89 -12.45 0.35 4.12
CA TYR A 89 -11.87 -0.90 3.65
C TYR A 89 -10.76 -0.62 2.65
N ARG A 90 -9.66 -1.36 2.74
CA ARG A 90 -8.56 -1.29 1.78
C ARG A 90 -7.90 -2.65 1.60
N THR A 91 -7.45 -2.95 0.39
CA THR A 91 -6.64 -4.14 0.13
C THR A 91 -5.20 -3.90 0.60
N ALA A 92 -4.70 -4.76 1.49
CA ALA A 92 -3.29 -4.81 1.86
C ALA A 92 -2.57 -5.93 1.10
N GLY A 93 -1.25 -5.81 0.94
CA GLY A 93 -0.45 -6.77 0.19
C GLY A 93 -0.34 -8.14 0.86
N ASN A 94 -0.37 -8.15 2.20
CA ASN A 94 -0.42 -9.35 3.04
C ASN A 94 -0.96 -9.06 4.45
N ALA A 95 -1.23 -10.12 5.20
CA ALA A 95 -1.69 -10.05 6.59
C ALA A 95 -0.81 -9.20 7.51
N CYS A 96 0.52 -9.19 7.34
CA CYS A 96 1.40 -8.34 8.13
C CYS A 96 1.18 -6.86 7.82
N SER A 97 1.19 -6.49 6.52
CA SER A 97 0.98 -5.11 6.09
C SER A 97 -0.42 -4.58 6.43
N ALA A 98 -1.39 -5.48 6.64
CA ALA A 98 -2.74 -5.11 7.03
C ALA A 98 -2.82 -4.41 8.40
N CYS A 99 -2.06 -4.91 9.38
CA CYS A 99 -2.07 -4.44 10.75
C CYS A 99 -0.98 -3.40 11.05
N GLY A 100 -0.31 -2.90 10.02
CA GLY A 100 0.78 -1.91 10.13
C GLY A 100 0.35 -0.49 10.48
N THR A 101 -0.92 -0.24 10.84
CA THR A 101 -1.42 1.09 11.23
C THR A 101 -2.30 1.00 12.46
N THR A 102 -2.26 2.03 13.32
CA THR A 102 -3.14 2.15 14.50
C THR A 102 -4.64 2.12 14.17
N ALA A 103 -5.02 2.51 12.96
CA ALA A 103 -6.40 2.50 12.50
C ALA A 103 -6.92 1.11 12.09
N ALA A 104 -6.05 0.10 11.96
CA ALA A 104 -6.46 -1.24 11.51
C ALA A 104 -7.13 -2.02 12.64
N ILE A 105 -8.35 -2.52 12.39
CA ILE A 105 -9.10 -3.33 13.36
C ILE A 105 -8.87 -4.81 13.11
N GLY A 106 -8.79 -5.21 11.85
CA GLY A 106 -8.66 -6.60 11.42
C GLY A 106 -8.79 -6.73 9.91
N TYR A 107 -8.70 -7.95 9.42
CA TYR A 107 -8.71 -8.25 8.00
C TYR A 107 -9.42 -9.58 7.69
N VAL A 108 -9.86 -9.72 6.44
CA VAL A 108 -10.34 -10.98 5.88
C VAL A 108 -9.42 -11.39 4.70
N PRO A 109 -9.24 -12.69 4.43
CA PRO A 109 -8.52 -13.15 3.25
C PRO A 109 -9.12 -12.63 1.94
N GLY A 110 -8.28 -12.29 0.97
CA GLY A 110 -8.69 -11.81 -0.36
C GLY A 110 -8.71 -10.29 -0.50
N LYS A 111 -8.87 -9.80 -1.73
CA LYS A 111 -8.99 -8.36 -2.01
C LYS A 111 -10.36 -7.83 -1.57
N CYS A 112 -10.46 -6.53 -1.30
CA CYS A 112 -11.77 -5.90 -1.12
C CYS A 112 -12.55 -5.90 -2.44
N ILE A 113 -13.89 -6.00 -2.34
CA ILE A 113 -14.85 -5.95 -3.46
C ILE A 113 -15.27 -4.53 -3.83
#